data_AF-A0A7C6FI53-F1
#
_entry.id   AF-A0A7C6FI53-F1
#
_cell.length_a   1.000
_cell.length_b   1.000
_cell.length_c   1.000
_cell.angle_alpha   90.00
_cell.angle_beta   90.00
_cell.angle_gamma   90.00
#
_symmetry.space_group_name_H-M   'P 1'
#
loop_
_entity.id
_entity.type
_entity.pdbx_description
1 polymer ?
#
loop_
_entity_poly.entity_id
_entity_poly.type
_entity_poly.pdbx_seq_one_letter_code
_entity_poly.pdbx_strand_id
1 'polypeptide(L)'
;MEGYYLKSVDLASFEVEEDINREGDFKSFEFKGSASEYFRIWIVNIALSILTLGIYSAWAKVRANRYLYANTYLNGSNFEYNADPVRILIGRVVVVSMYAMFVIFSQYLFLFEVAGVIALIAFLVMPWLLRQAVCFKLRNTSYRNIPFRYEGKVSDFYLFF
;
A
#
# COMPACT_ATOMS: atom_id res chain seq x y z
N MET A 1 -9.34 64.59 13.43
CA MET A 1 -8.98 63.51 12.48
C MET A 1 -8.64 62.20 13.23
N GLU A 2 -9.17 61.99 14.44
CA GLU A 2 -8.84 60.81 15.28
C GLU A 2 -9.58 59.50 14.92
N GLY A 3 -10.73 59.56 14.24
CA GLY A 3 -11.65 58.41 14.14
C GLY A 3 -11.26 57.30 13.16
N TYR A 4 -10.30 57.52 12.26
CA TYR A 4 -9.90 56.52 11.25
C TYR A 4 -8.84 55.54 11.76
N TYR A 5 -7.97 55.95 12.68
CA TYR A 5 -6.86 55.14 13.18
C TYR A 5 -7.30 54.04 14.16
N LEU A 6 -8.32 54.32 14.98
CA LEU A 6 -8.82 53.35 15.95
C LEU A 6 -9.49 52.14 15.28
N LYS A 7 -10.26 52.39 14.21
CA LYS A 7 -10.96 51.34 13.47
C LYS A 7 -10.01 50.41 12.70
N SER A 8 -8.88 50.92 12.19
CA SER A 8 -7.89 50.09 11.49
C SER A 8 -7.08 49.20 12.43
N VAL A 9 -6.81 49.67 13.66
CA VAL A 9 -6.09 48.87 14.68
C VAL A 9 -6.99 47.75 15.19
N ASP A 10 -8.28 48.00 15.40
CA ASP A 10 -9.26 46.98 15.81
C ASP A 10 -9.55 45.94 14.72
N LEU A 11 -9.53 46.34 13.44
CA LEU A 11 -9.68 45.41 12.32
C LEU A 11 -8.43 44.54 12.14
N ALA A 12 -7.24 45.13 12.28
CA ALA A 12 -5.99 44.40 12.20
C ALA A 12 -5.78 43.47 13.41
N SER A 13 -6.16 43.89 14.61
CA SER A 13 -6.14 43.01 15.79
C SER A 13 -7.17 41.90 15.67
N PHE A 14 -8.36 42.15 15.11
CA PHE A 14 -9.37 41.11 14.85
C PHE A 14 -8.91 40.11 13.77
N GLU A 15 -8.33 40.57 12.64
CA GLU A 15 -7.73 39.69 11.62
C GLU A 15 -6.54 38.89 12.19
N VAL A 16 -5.71 39.50 13.03
CA VAL A 16 -4.58 38.83 13.68
C VAL A 16 -5.06 37.83 14.73
N GLU A 17 -6.09 38.12 15.54
CA GLU A 17 -6.68 37.17 16.49
C GLU A 17 -7.35 35.98 15.77
N GLU A 18 -7.98 36.23 14.61
CA GLU A 18 -8.60 35.20 13.78
C GLU A 18 -7.55 34.33 13.05
N ASP A 19 -6.40 34.90 12.64
CA ASP A 19 -5.27 34.15 12.07
C ASP A 19 -4.44 33.40 13.13
N ILE A 20 -4.34 33.88 14.37
CA ILE A 20 -3.68 33.13 15.48
C ILE A 20 -4.52 31.91 15.89
N ASN A 21 -5.85 31.98 15.76
CA ASN A 21 -6.76 30.87 16.04
C ASN A 21 -6.88 29.87 14.88
N ARG A 22 -6.26 30.17 13.72
CA ARG A 22 -5.86 29.16 12.75
C ARG A 22 -4.57 28.50 13.23
N GLU A 23 -4.60 27.87 14.41
CA GLU A 23 -3.71 26.75 14.66
C GLU A 23 -3.89 25.82 13.48
N GLY A 24 -2.88 25.73 12.61
CA GLY A 24 -2.96 24.95 11.38
C GLY A 24 -3.55 23.59 11.74
N ASP A 25 -4.63 23.20 11.06
CA ASP A 25 -5.31 21.91 11.24
C ASP A 25 -4.27 20.81 11.08
N PHE A 26 -3.57 20.49 12.17
CA PHE A 26 -2.54 19.47 12.20
C PHE A 26 -3.33 18.20 12.06
N LYS A 27 -3.31 17.65 10.84
CA LYS A 27 -4.03 16.44 10.56
C LYS A 27 -3.52 15.34 11.49
N SER A 28 -4.29 15.02 12.52
CA SER A 28 -3.84 14.09 13.56
C SER A 28 -3.76 12.70 12.94
N PHE A 29 -2.55 12.14 12.97
CA PHE A 29 -2.30 10.76 12.56
C PHE A 29 -2.14 9.92 13.82
N GLU A 30 -3.09 9.01 14.04
CA GLU A 30 -3.13 8.18 15.24
C GLU A 30 -3.18 6.71 14.84
N PHE A 31 -2.38 5.87 15.51
CA PHE A 31 -2.47 4.42 15.39
C PHE A 31 -2.96 3.83 16.70
N LYS A 32 -4.15 3.21 16.70
CA LYS A 32 -4.82 2.68 17.90
C LYS A 32 -4.72 1.15 18.02
N GLY A 33 -3.88 0.50 17.21
CA GLY A 33 -3.77 -0.96 17.15
C GLY A 33 -2.94 -1.54 18.30
N SER A 34 -3.32 -2.72 18.78
CA SER A 34 -2.56 -3.48 19.78
C SER A 34 -1.63 -4.50 19.12
N ALA A 35 -0.35 -4.44 19.48
CA ALA A 35 0.66 -5.37 18.93
C ALA A 35 0.38 -6.83 19.34
N SER A 36 -0.15 -7.06 20.56
CA SER A 36 -0.43 -8.42 21.07
C SER A 36 -1.62 -9.08 20.37
N GLU A 37 -2.64 -8.29 20.04
CA GLU A 37 -3.79 -8.74 19.25
C GLU A 37 -3.36 -9.09 17.82
N TYR A 38 -2.61 -8.20 17.18
CA TYR A 38 -2.05 -8.44 15.86
C TYR A 38 -1.15 -9.69 15.83
N PHE A 39 -0.29 -9.86 16.83
CA PHE A 39 0.61 -11.00 16.93
C PHE A 39 -0.14 -12.33 17.01
N ARG A 40 -1.22 -12.40 17.80
CA ARG A 40 -2.07 -13.60 17.90
C ARG A 40 -2.71 -13.96 16.56
N ILE A 41 -3.18 -12.97 15.80
CA ILE A 41 -3.76 -13.21 14.47
C ILE A 41 -2.66 -13.67 13.49
N TRP A 42 -1.51 -13.03 13.54
CA TRP A 42 -0.40 -13.29 12.64
C TRP A 42 0.20 -14.70 12.81
N ILE A 43 0.42 -15.15 14.05
CA ILE A 43 1.03 -16.47 14.30
C ILE A 43 0.14 -17.62 13.80
N VAL A 44 -1.17 -17.54 14.01
CA VAL A 44 -2.13 -18.53 13.53
C VAL A 44 -2.14 -18.56 12.00
N ASN A 45 -2.11 -17.39 11.36
CA ASN A 45 -2.08 -17.30 9.90
C ASN A 45 -0.76 -17.83 9.32
N ILE A 46 0.37 -17.67 10.00
CA ILE A 46 1.64 -18.25 9.57
C ILE A 46 1.61 -19.77 9.68
N ALA A 47 1.12 -20.31 10.80
CA ALA A 47 0.98 -21.76 10.96
C ALA A 47 0.11 -22.35 9.83
N LEU A 48 -1.02 -21.72 9.50
CA LEU A 48 -1.87 -22.10 8.37
C LEU A 48 -1.16 -21.94 7.01
N SER A 49 -0.34 -20.91 6.85
CA SER A 49 0.43 -20.71 5.61
C SER A 49 1.44 -21.82 5.39
N ILE A 50 2.17 -22.23 6.43
CA ILE A 50 3.13 -23.34 6.35
C ILE A 50 2.39 -24.65 6.07
N LEU A 51 1.29 -24.92 6.80
CA LEU A 51 0.50 -26.14 6.63
C LEU A 51 -0.10 -26.28 5.22
N THR A 52 -0.39 -25.16 4.56
CA THR A 52 -0.96 -25.12 3.20
C THR A 52 0.10 -24.87 2.11
N LEU A 53 1.39 -25.11 2.39
CA LEU A 53 2.51 -24.89 1.45
C LEU A 53 2.55 -23.47 0.86
N GLY A 54 2.12 -22.48 1.65
CA GLY A 54 2.12 -21.07 1.29
C GLY A 54 0.85 -20.59 0.60
N ILE A 55 -0.15 -21.42 0.32
CA ILE A 55 -1.40 -20.99 -0.34
C ILE A 55 -2.16 -19.99 0.55
N TYR A 56 -2.35 -20.31 1.84
CA TYR A 56 -3.08 -19.45 2.77
C TYR A 56 -2.45 -18.07 2.99
N SER A 57 -1.17 -17.90 2.61
CA SER A 57 -0.44 -16.64 2.78
C SER A 57 -1.09 -15.45 2.06
N ALA A 58 -1.96 -15.67 1.06
CA ALA A 58 -2.69 -14.60 0.38
C ALA A 58 -3.80 -14.01 1.28
N TRP A 59 -4.56 -14.87 1.95
CA TRP A 59 -5.59 -14.47 2.91
C TRP A 59 -4.98 -13.85 4.17
N ALA A 60 -3.88 -14.45 4.67
CA ALA A 60 -3.11 -13.92 5.79
C ALA A 60 -2.72 -12.46 5.57
N LYS A 61 -2.18 -12.15 4.37
CA LYS A 61 -1.76 -10.79 4.00
C LYS A 61 -2.94 -9.80 3.99
N VAL A 62 -4.09 -10.19 3.44
CA VAL A 62 -5.29 -9.33 3.42
C VAL A 62 -5.78 -9.04 4.84
N ARG A 63 -5.83 -10.05 5.71
CA ARG A 63 -6.28 -9.89 7.11
C ARG A 63 -5.35 -8.97 7.90
N ALA A 64 -4.05 -9.15 7.75
CA ALA A 64 -3.05 -8.28 8.39
C ALA A 64 -3.19 -6.82 7.94
N ASN A 65 -3.34 -6.57 6.64
CA ASN A 65 -3.55 -5.23 6.12
C ASN A 65 -4.88 -4.63 6.58
N ARG A 66 -5.97 -5.41 6.61
CA ARG A 66 -7.27 -4.94 7.14
C ARG A 66 -7.13 -4.46 8.58
N TYR A 67 -6.43 -5.21 9.44
CA TYR A 67 -6.18 -4.80 10.83
C TYR A 67 -5.36 -3.50 10.90
N LEU A 68 -4.28 -3.39 10.13
CA LEU A 68 -3.43 -2.21 10.16
C LEU A 68 -4.21 -0.95 9.71
N TYR A 69 -4.91 -1.02 8.58
CA TYR A 69 -5.63 0.13 8.02
C TYR A 69 -6.83 0.54 8.89
N ALA A 70 -7.57 -0.43 9.44
CA ALA A 70 -8.69 -0.16 10.35
C ALA A 70 -8.25 0.50 11.66
N ASN A 71 -7.00 0.31 12.09
CA ASN A 71 -6.45 0.90 13.30
C ASN A 71 -5.59 2.15 13.04
N THR A 72 -5.43 2.55 11.77
CA THR A 72 -4.77 3.80 11.37
C THR A 72 -5.83 4.86 11.14
N TYR A 73 -5.78 5.94 11.93
CA TYR A 73 -6.71 7.06 11.88
C TYR A 73 -6.02 8.32 11.36
N LEU A 74 -6.73 9.04 10.51
CA LEU A 74 -6.39 10.37 10.02
C LEU A 74 -7.61 11.27 10.23
N ASN A 75 -7.46 12.37 10.97
CA ASN A 75 -8.56 13.30 11.31
C ASN A 75 -9.81 12.57 11.83
N GLY A 76 -9.62 11.65 12.78
CA GLY A 76 -10.70 10.88 13.42
C GLY A 76 -11.36 9.80 12.54
N SER A 77 -10.97 9.63 11.27
CA SER A 77 -11.49 8.57 10.40
C SER A 77 -10.40 7.54 10.10
N ASN A 78 -10.76 6.25 10.11
CA ASN A 78 -9.83 5.18 9.77
C ASN A 78 -9.67 5.00 8.26
N PHE A 79 -8.61 4.31 7.85
CA PHE A 79 -8.51 3.80 6.49
C PHE A 79 -9.23 2.46 6.36
N GLU A 80 -9.64 2.15 5.13
CA GLU A 80 -10.29 0.89 4.78
C GLU A 80 -9.43 0.15 3.75
N TYR A 81 -9.37 -1.18 3.86
CA TYR A 81 -8.63 -2.03 2.93
C TYR A 81 -9.48 -3.19 2.45
N ASN A 82 -9.91 -3.14 1.19
CA ASN A 82 -10.85 -4.07 0.59
C ASN A 82 -10.22 -4.90 -0.54
N ALA A 83 -9.07 -5.51 -0.25
CA ALA A 83 -8.40 -6.37 -1.21
C ALA A 83 -9.00 -7.78 -1.29
N ASP A 84 -9.01 -8.30 -2.51
CA ASP A 84 -9.32 -9.70 -2.83
C ASP A 84 -8.05 -10.57 -2.72
N PRO A 85 -8.01 -11.56 -1.80
CA PRO A 85 -6.85 -12.43 -1.63
C PRO A 85 -6.58 -13.32 -2.85
N VAL A 86 -7.60 -13.70 -3.63
CA VAL A 86 -7.42 -14.60 -4.78
C VAL A 86 -6.55 -13.94 -5.85
N ARG A 87 -6.71 -12.63 -6.06
CA ARG A 87 -5.87 -11.85 -7.00
C ARG A 87 -4.39 -11.83 -6.59
N ILE A 88 -4.11 -11.83 -5.28
CA ILE A 88 -2.74 -11.92 -4.76
C ILE A 88 -2.18 -13.32 -5.01
N LEU A 89 -3.00 -14.36 -4.81
CA LEU A 89 -2.60 -15.74 -5.07
C LEU A 89 -2.27 -15.98 -6.53
N ILE A 90 -3.10 -15.50 -7.47
CA ILE A 90 -2.87 -15.64 -8.92
C ILE A 90 -1.50 -15.06 -9.30
N GLY A 91 -1.19 -13.84 -8.83
CA GLY A 91 0.11 -13.22 -9.08
C GLY A 91 1.28 -14.04 -8.54
N ARG A 92 1.14 -14.62 -7.34
CA ARG A 92 2.15 -15.51 -6.76
C ARG A 92 2.33 -16.80 -7.55
N VAL A 93 1.24 -17.43 -7.97
CA VAL A 93 1.29 -18.64 -8.79
C VAL A 93 2.04 -18.38 -10.08
N VAL A 94 1.76 -17.28 -10.78
CA VAL A 94 2.48 -16.91 -12.01
C VAL A 94 3.99 -16.77 -11.76
N VAL A 95 4.39 -16.05 -10.71
CA VAL A 95 5.81 -15.85 -10.37
C VAL A 95 6.49 -17.16 -9.98
N VAL A 96 5.84 -17.97 -9.13
CA VAL A 96 6.37 -19.28 -8.69
C VAL A 96 6.49 -20.24 -9.86
N SER A 97 5.49 -20.32 -10.74
CA SER A 97 5.53 -21.15 -11.94
C SER A 97 6.66 -20.72 -12.89
N MET A 98 6.83 -19.42 -13.10
CA MET A 98 7.93 -18.89 -13.93
C MET A 98 9.30 -19.22 -13.33
N TYR A 99 9.47 -19.07 -12.02
CA TYR A 99 10.70 -19.43 -11.33
C TYR A 99 10.97 -20.94 -11.37
N ALA A 100 9.94 -21.76 -11.17
CA ALA A 100 10.06 -23.21 -11.27
C ALA A 100 10.50 -23.64 -12.68
N MET A 101 9.92 -23.04 -13.73
CA MET A 101 10.38 -23.28 -15.11
C MET A 101 11.86 -22.90 -15.27
N PHE A 102 12.25 -21.71 -14.82
CA PHE A 102 13.66 -21.28 -14.87
C PHE A 102 14.60 -22.31 -14.21
N VAL A 103 14.25 -22.80 -13.01
CA VAL A 103 15.03 -23.82 -12.30
C VAL A 103 15.06 -25.15 -13.06
N ILE A 104 13.94 -25.60 -13.61
CA ILE A 104 13.85 -26.84 -14.41
C ILE A 104 14.78 -26.76 -15.64
N PHE A 105 14.67 -25.69 -16.42
CA PHE A 105 15.49 -25.53 -17.63
C PHE A 105 16.98 -25.36 -17.32
N SER A 106 17.33 -24.61 -16.27
CA SER A 106 18.74 -24.34 -15.93
C SER A 106 19.43 -25.50 -15.23
N GLN A 107 18.81 -26.11 -14.22
CA GLN A 107 19.46 -27.08 -13.33
C GLN A 107 19.22 -28.54 -13.70
N TYR A 108 18.07 -28.86 -14.28
CA TYR A 108 17.69 -30.25 -14.57
C TYR A 108 17.85 -30.60 -16.05
N LEU A 109 17.53 -29.66 -16.95
CA LEU A 109 17.63 -29.87 -18.39
C LEU A 109 18.93 -29.32 -19.01
N PHE A 110 19.70 -28.52 -18.26
CA PHE A 110 20.93 -27.85 -18.73
C PHE A 110 20.76 -27.02 -20.02
N LEU A 111 19.55 -26.49 -20.26
CA LEU A 111 19.20 -25.64 -21.39
C LEU A 111 19.37 -24.15 -21.01
N PHE A 112 20.62 -23.72 -20.87
CA PHE A 112 20.95 -22.38 -20.37
C PHE A 112 20.44 -21.23 -21.24
N GLU A 113 20.40 -21.42 -22.57
CA GLU A 113 19.85 -20.42 -23.49
C GLU A 113 18.37 -20.17 -23.24
N VAL A 114 17.58 -21.24 -23.07
CA VAL A 114 16.15 -21.16 -22.76
C VAL A 114 15.93 -20.53 -21.40
N ALA A 115 16.71 -20.91 -20.39
CA ALA A 115 16.66 -20.31 -19.06
C ALA A 115 17.00 -18.80 -19.11
N GLY A 116 17.98 -18.41 -19.92
CA GLY A 116 18.35 -17.01 -20.15
C GLY A 116 17.20 -16.20 -20.77
N VAL A 117 16.50 -16.76 -21.75
CA VAL A 117 15.30 -16.12 -22.34
C VAL A 117 14.19 -15.96 -21.30
N ILE A 118 13.92 -16.97 -20.48
CA ILE A 118 12.92 -16.88 -19.40
C ILE A 118 13.32 -15.78 -18.40
N ALA A 119 14.59 -15.70 -18.00
CA ALA A 119 15.08 -14.68 -17.09
C ALA A 119 14.98 -13.27 -17.69
N LEU A 120 15.27 -13.10 -18.98
CA LEU A 120 15.13 -11.84 -19.69
C LEU A 120 13.67 -11.38 -19.73
N ILE A 121 12.75 -12.28 -20.07
CA ILE A 121 11.31 -11.99 -20.06
C ILE A 121 10.86 -11.59 -18.66
N ALA A 122 11.28 -12.35 -17.64
CA ALA A 122 10.98 -12.03 -16.25
C ALA A 122 11.45 -10.62 -15.89
N PHE A 123 12.69 -10.27 -16.24
CA PHE A 123 13.27 -8.94 -16.00
C PHE A 123 12.45 -7.82 -16.68
N LEU A 124 12.09 -7.98 -17.96
CA LEU A 124 11.28 -6.98 -18.68
C LEU A 124 9.86 -6.83 -18.12
N VAL A 125 9.31 -7.90 -17.54
CA VAL A 125 7.98 -7.90 -16.91
C VAL A 125 8.00 -7.30 -15.50
N MET A 126 9.15 -7.25 -14.81
CA MET A 126 9.26 -6.76 -13.43
C MET A 126 8.71 -5.34 -13.22
N PRO A 127 9.06 -4.31 -14.02
CA PRO A 127 8.52 -2.97 -13.84
C PRO A 127 6.99 -2.91 -13.99
N TRP A 128 6.44 -3.72 -14.91
CA TRP A 128 4.99 -3.87 -15.06
C TRP A 128 4.34 -4.52 -13.83
N LEU A 129 4.96 -5.55 -13.24
CA LEU A 129 4.47 -6.17 -12.00
C LEU A 129 4.50 -5.21 -10.81
N LEU A 130 5.54 -4.38 -10.69
CA LEU A 130 5.63 -3.35 -9.65
C LEU A 130 4.50 -2.33 -9.79
N ARG A 131 4.25 -1.85 -11.01
CA ARG A 131 3.08 -1.01 -11.28
C ARG A 131 1.79 -1.69 -10.85
N GLN A 132 1.62 -2.95 -11.23
CA GLN A 132 0.40 -3.70 -10.89
C GLN A 132 0.23 -3.83 -9.38
N ALA A 133 1.33 -4.03 -8.62
CA ALA A 133 1.31 -4.07 -7.16
C ALA A 133 0.90 -2.73 -6.54
N VAL A 134 1.43 -1.61 -7.05
CA VAL A 134 1.06 -0.25 -6.62
C VAL A 134 -0.40 0.05 -6.92
N CYS A 135 -0.83 -0.19 -8.16
CA CYS A 135 -2.21 0.00 -8.59
C CYS A 135 -3.18 -0.85 -7.75
N PHE A 136 -2.81 -2.10 -7.48
CA PHE A 136 -3.60 -3.00 -6.64
C PHE A 136 -3.70 -2.46 -5.20
N LYS A 137 -2.61 -1.99 -4.61
CA LYS A 137 -2.64 -1.45 -3.25
C LYS A 137 -3.56 -0.23 -3.16
N LEU A 138 -3.38 0.74 -4.05
CA LEU A 138 -4.14 2.00 -4.05
C LEU A 138 -5.62 1.76 -4.30
N ARG A 139 -5.99 0.98 -5.33
CA ARG A 139 -7.40 0.72 -5.66
C ARG A 139 -8.16 0.01 -4.53
N ASN A 140 -7.46 -0.76 -3.70
CA ASN A 140 -8.07 -1.47 -2.58
C ASN A 140 -8.00 -0.68 -1.26
N THR A 141 -7.37 0.49 -1.24
CA THR A 141 -7.35 1.39 -0.08
C THR A 141 -8.35 2.51 -0.29
N SER A 142 -9.23 2.73 0.69
CA SER A 142 -10.15 3.87 0.73
C SER A 142 -9.97 4.67 2.02
N TYR A 143 -10.30 5.96 1.94
CA TYR A 143 -10.41 6.85 3.09
C TYR A 143 -11.76 7.57 3.00
N ARG A 144 -12.58 7.49 4.05
CA ARG A 144 -13.94 8.07 4.07
C ARG A 144 -14.76 7.68 2.83
N ASN A 145 -14.79 6.39 2.48
CA ASN A 145 -15.43 5.84 1.28
C ASN A 145 -14.88 6.32 -0.09
N ILE A 146 -13.79 7.08 -0.14
CA ILE A 146 -13.14 7.51 -1.40
C ILE A 146 -11.93 6.59 -1.67
N PRO A 147 -11.95 5.75 -2.72
CA PRO A 147 -10.82 4.88 -3.04
C PRO A 147 -9.65 5.66 -3.62
N PHE A 148 -8.42 5.25 -3.29
CA PHE A 148 -7.23 5.81 -3.91
C PHE A 148 -7.05 5.29 -5.33
N ARG A 149 -6.67 6.20 -6.24
CA ARG A 149 -6.43 5.87 -7.63
C ARG A 149 -4.98 6.19 -7.99
N TYR A 150 -4.39 5.28 -8.75
CA TYR A 150 -3.07 5.49 -9.32
C TYR A 150 -3.21 6.14 -10.70
N GLU A 151 -2.51 7.26 -10.93
CA GLU A 151 -2.58 8.02 -12.19
C GLU A 151 -1.26 8.02 -13.00
N GLY A 152 -0.18 7.45 -12.45
CA GLY A 152 1.12 7.43 -13.12
C GLY A 152 1.18 6.50 -14.34
N LYS A 153 2.18 6.74 -15.20
CA LYS A 153 2.37 5.97 -16.44
C LYS A 153 3.21 4.74 -16.19
N VAL A 154 3.06 3.74 -17.08
CA VAL A 154 3.87 2.52 -17.05
C VAL A 154 5.35 2.84 -17.27
N SER A 155 5.65 3.79 -18.16
CA SER A 155 7.00 4.26 -18.46
C SER A 155 7.76 4.71 -17.23
N ASP A 156 7.06 5.30 -16.26
CA ASP A 156 7.69 5.86 -15.07
C ASP A 156 8.39 4.77 -14.25
N PHE A 157 7.86 3.54 -14.24
CA PHE A 157 8.50 2.40 -13.58
C PHE A 157 9.71 1.86 -14.34
N TYR A 158 9.71 1.97 -15.67
CA TYR A 158 10.85 1.54 -16.49
C TYR A 158 12.02 2.52 -16.40
N LEU A 159 11.79 3.79 -16.08
CA LEU A 159 12.84 4.81 -15.93
C LEU A 159 13.70 4.64 -14.66
N PHE A 160 13.23 3.87 -13.68
CA PHE A 160 13.94 3.62 -12.42
C PHE A 160 14.82 2.35 -12.45
N PHE A 161 14.84 1.61 -13.56
CA PHE A 161 15.59 0.36 -13.75
C PHE A 161 16.65 0.53 -14.83
#